data_AF-A0A086LLB8-F1
#
_entry.id   AF-A0A086LLB8-F1
#
_cell.length_a   1.000
_cell.length_b   1.000
_cell.length_c   1.000
_cell.angle_alpha   90.00
_cell.angle_beta   90.00
_cell.angle_gamma   90.00
#
_symmetry.space_group_name_H-M   'P 1'
#
loop_
_entity.id
_entity.type
_entity.pdbx_description
1 polymer ?
#
loop_
_entity_poly.entity_id
_entity_poly.type
_entity_poly.pdbx_seq_one_letter_code
_entity_poly.pdbx_strand_id
1 'polypeptide(L)'
;KKAVVTIDEDSLKLRLFSIFEAAGANGLQLKQIAMQTGQPLSFVRQVVEEIAEPRKRASDRKTVFFLKDQYNPYASLTGEEPLAKKPKLT
;
A
#
# COMPACT_ATOMS: atom_id res chain seq x y z
N LYS A 1 -28.07 12.67 2.64
CA LYS A 1 -27.03 12.16 1.72
C LYS A 1 -25.68 12.52 2.34
N LYS A 2 -24.93 11.55 2.89
CA LYS A 2 -23.56 11.82 3.37
C LYS A 2 -22.72 12.10 2.13
N ALA A 3 -22.29 13.34 1.96
CA ALA A 3 -21.30 13.68 0.95
C ALA A 3 -20.09 12.79 1.23
N VAL A 4 -19.84 11.82 0.35
CA VAL A 4 -18.53 11.19 0.29
C VAL A 4 -17.61 12.34 -0.08
N VAL A 5 -16.91 12.86 0.92
CA VAL A 5 -15.81 13.79 0.70
C VAL A 5 -14.81 12.97 -0.08
N THR A 6 -14.84 13.11 -1.40
CA THR A 6 -13.81 12.62 -2.29
C THR A 6 -12.58 13.41 -1.92
N ILE A 7 -11.80 12.84 -1.01
CA ILE A 7 -10.48 13.34 -0.69
C ILE A 7 -9.67 13.22 -1.98
N ASP A 8 -9.02 14.31 -2.35
CA ASP A 8 -8.16 14.37 -3.53
C ASP A 8 -7.10 13.25 -3.47
N GLU A 9 -6.69 12.71 -4.63
CA GLU A 9 -5.81 11.55 -4.68
C GLU A 9 -4.51 11.81 -3.91
N ASP A 10 -3.96 13.01 -4.00
CA ASP A 10 -2.78 13.44 -3.25
C ASP A 10 -2.99 13.44 -1.74
N SER A 11 -4.17 13.89 -1.28
CA SER A 11 -4.52 13.86 0.14
C SER A 11 -4.74 12.44 0.66
N LEU A 12 -5.28 11.54 -0.18
CA LEU A 12 -5.41 10.13 0.17
C LEU A 12 -4.03 9.46 0.23
N LYS A 13 -3.13 9.75 -0.72
CA LYS A 13 -1.75 9.28 -0.71
C LYS A 13 -1.03 9.71 0.57
N LEU A 14 -1.11 10.98 0.96
CA LEU A 14 -0.52 11.47 2.21
C LEU A 14 -1.06 10.72 3.45
N ARG A 15 -2.37 10.49 3.51
CA ARG A 15 -2.97 9.67 4.58
C ARG A 15 -2.46 8.25 4.56
N LEU A 16 -2.38 7.63 3.38
CA LEU A 16 -1.85 6.28 3.21
C LEU A 16 -0.42 6.18 3.72
N PHE A 17 0.45 7.14 3.36
CA PHE A 17 1.83 7.20 3.86
C PHE A 17 1.89 7.17 5.39
N SER A 18 1.14 8.04 6.08
CA SER A 18 1.11 8.03 7.55
C SER A 18 0.59 6.71 8.14
N ILE A 19 -0.43 6.11 7.52
CA ILE A 19 -0.98 4.82 7.97
C ILE A 19 0.05 3.69 7.77
N PHE A 20 0.74 3.66 6.63
CA PHE A 20 1.81 2.70 6.36
C PHE A 20 3.03 2.90 7.26
N GLU A 21 3.44 4.14 7.53
CA GLU A 21 4.51 4.43 8.50
C GLU A 21 4.14 3.94 9.90
N ALA A 22 2.89 4.17 10.34
CA ALA A 22 2.41 3.67 11.63
C ALA A 22 2.37 2.12 11.70
N ALA A 23 2.15 1.44 10.58
CA ALA A 23 2.19 -0.02 10.51
C ALA A 23 3.60 -0.59 10.34
N GLY A 24 4.52 0.17 9.76
CA GLY A 24 5.90 -0.21 9.47
C GLY A 24 6.02 -1.56 8.77
N ALA A 25 6.86 -2.43 9.32
CA ALA A 25 7.16 -3.76 8.76
C ALA A 25 5.99 -4.76 8.82
N ASN A 26 4.87 -4.44 9.48
CA ASN A 26 3.73 -5.35 9.55
C ASN A 26 2.91 -5.38 8.25
N GLY A 27 2.92 -4.29 7.47
CA GLY A 27 2.07 -4.13 6.29
C GLY A 27 0.58 -4.08 6.63
N LEU A 28 -0.23 -3.51 5.73
CA LEU A 28 -1.65 -3.24 5.99
C LEU A 28 -2.58 -3.88 4.99
N GLN A 29 -3.71 -4.37 5.47
CA GLN A 29 -4.75 -4.90 4.57
C GLN A 29 -5.57 -3.78 3.97
N LEU A 30 -6.00 -3.95 2.72
CA LEU A 30 -6.84 -2.96 2.03
C LEU A 30 -8.10 -2.60 2.84
N LYS A 31 -8.70 -3.58 3.51
CA LYS A 31 -9.88 -3.39 4.37
C LYS A 31 -9.60 -2.48 5.56
N GLN A 32 -8.42 -2.61 6.18
CA GLN A 32 -8.00 -1.75 7.30
C GLN A 32 -7.76 -0.32 6.81
N ILE A 33 -7.11 -0.19 5.67
CA ILE A 33 -6.84 1.11 5.05
C ILE A 33 -8.15 1.83 4.73
N ALA A 34 -9.09 1.15 4.06
CA ALA A 34 -10.39 1.72 3.73
C ALA A 34 -11.21 2.13 4.97
N MET A 35 -11.13 1.36 6.06
CA MET A 35 -11.75 1.74 7.33
C MET A 35 -11.10 2.98 7.94
N GLN A 36 -9.79 3.13 7.87
CA GLN A 36 -9.08 4.31 8.40
C GLN A 36 -9.30 5.56 7.57
N THR A 37 -9.36 5.44 6.24
CA THR A 37 -9.56 6.58 5.34
C THR A 37 -11.03 6.93 5.15
N GLY A 38 -11.95 6.03 5.50
CA GLY A 38 -13.39 6.20 5.29
C GLY A 38 -13.79 6.19 3.80
N GLN A 39 -12.90 5.72 2.92
CA GLN A 39 -13.06 5.72 1.48
C GLN A 39 -13.48 4.33 0.95
N PRO A 40 -14.15 4.25 -0.21
CA PRO A 40 -14.54 2.97 -0.78
C PRO A 40 -13.31 2.13 -1.18
N LEU A 41 -13.42 0.82 -0.99
CA LEU A 41 -12.34 -0.14 -1.27
C LEU A 41 -11.79 0.00 -2.69
N SER A 42 -12.64 0.24 -3.69
CA SER A 42 -12.17 0.41 -5.08
C SER A 42 -11.25 1.62 -5.25
N PHE A 43 -11.58 2.75 -4.60
CA PHE A 43 -10.77 3.97 -4.71
C PHE A 43 -9.46 3.82 -3.95
N VAL A 44 -9.53 3.30 -2.72
CA VAL A 44 -8.33 2.98 -1.92
C VAL A 44 -7.45 1.98 -2.66
N ARG A 45 -8.04 0.96 -3.28
CA ARG A 45 -7.32 -0.04 -4.07
C ARG A 45 -6.54 0.61 -5.20
N GLN A 46 -7.17 1.45 -5.99
CA GLN A 46 -6.53 2.11 -7.12
C GLN A 46 -5.31 2.92 -6.68
N VAL A 47 -5.46 3.74 -5.64
CA VAL A 47 -4.37 4.57 -5.10
C VAL A 47 -3.28 3.72 -4.43
N VAL A 48 -3.68 2.70 -3.66
CA VAL A 48 -2.74 1.78 -3.01
C VAL A 48 -1.97 0.95 -4.03
N GLU A 49 -2.57 0.45 -5.11
CA GLU A 49 -1.83 -0.29 -6.15
C GLU A 49 -0.84 0.61 -6.90
N GLU A 50 -1.06 1.92 -6.91
CA GLU A 50 -0.13 2.91 -7.48
C GLU A 50 1.10 3.12 -6.59
N ILE A 51 0.92 3.32 -5.27
CA ILE A 51 2.02 3.67 -4.35
C ILE A 51 2.56 2.51 -3.51
N ALA A 52 1.87 1.37 -3.50
CA ALA A 52 2.17 0.21 -2.66
C ALA A 52 2.05 -1.11 -3.44
N GLU A 53 2.72 -2.14 -2.94
CA GLU A 53 2.74 -3.48 -3.50
C GLU A 53 1.99 -4.47 -2.60
N PRO A 54 1.14 -5.32 -3.19
CA PRO A 54 0.51 -6.42 -2.47
C PRO A 54 1.54 -7.54 -2.21
N ARG A 55 1.82 -7.82 -0.94
CA ARG A 55 2.62 -8.96 -0.48
C ARG A 55 1.74 -9.90 0.32
N LYS A 56 1.87 -11.21 0.07
CA LYS A 56 1.20 -12.22 0.91
C LYS A 56 1.94 -12.35 2.24
N ARG A 57 1.26 -12.08 3.35
CA ARG A 57 1.83 -12.29 4.69
C ARG A 57 1.92 -13.80 4.93
N ALA A 58 3.12 -14.33 5.12
CA ALA A 58 3.35 -15.76 5.37
C ALA A 58 2.59 -16.27 6.61
N SER A 59 2.43 -15.40 7.62
CA SER A 59 1.79 -15.74 8.90
C SER A 59 0.30 -16.08 8.78
N ASP A 60 -0.47 -15.38 7.94
CA ASP A 60 -1.94 -15.50 7.89
C ASP A 60 -2.46 -15.75 6.46
N ARG A 61 -1.54 -15.92 5.49
CA ARG A 61 -1.80 -16.04 4.04
C ARG A 61 -2.63 -14.90 3.43
N LYS A 62 -2.94 -13.85 4.19
CA LYS A 62 -3.68 -12.67 3.72
C LYS A 62 -2.78 -11.73 2.92
N THR A 63 -3.40 -11.07 1.94
CA THR A 63 -2.77 -10.00 1.17
C THR A 63 -2.69 -8.75 2.04
N VAL A 64 -1.47 -8.31 2.28
CA VAL A 64 -1.17 -7.02 2.90
C VAL A 64 -0.44 -6.17 1.87
N PHE A 65 -0.52 -4.86 2.02
CA PHE A 65 0.12 -3.89 1.18
C PHE A 65 1.31 -3.30 1.93
N PHE A 66 2.35 -2.99 1.19
CA PHE A 66 3.56 -2.33 1.66
C PHE A 66 3.87 -1.18 0.70
N LEU A 67 4.34 -0.05 1.20
CA LEU A 67 4.77 1.03 0.31
C LEU A 67 5.86 0.54 -0.64
N LYS A 68 5.76 0.94 -1.91
CA LYS A 68 6.80 0.65 -2.92
C LYS A 68 8.13 1.23 -2.45
N ASP A 69 9.19 0.51 -2.76
CA ASP A 69 10.57 0.87 -2.42
C ASP A 69 10.92 2.31 -2.86
N GLN A 70 10.38 2.73 -4.01
CA GLN A 70 10.54 4.07 -4.59
C GLN A 70 9.94 5.20 -3.74
N TYR A 71 9.04 4.87 -2.82
CA TYR A 71 8.38 5.80 -1.90
C TYR A 71 8.63 5.44 -0.43
N ASN A 72 9.45 4.43 -0.16
CA ASN A 72 9.73 3.96 1.19
C ASN A 72 11.13 4.44 1.60
N PRO A 73 11.27 5.44 2.49
CA PRO A 73 12.58 5.91 2.93
C PRO A 73 13.40 4.85 3.68
N TYR A 74 12.76 3.74 4.09
CA TYR A 74 13.39 2.58 4.73
C TYR A 74 13.84 1.47 3.76
N ALA A 75 13.54 1.61 2.46
CA ALA A 75 13.99 0.70 1.40
C ALA A 75 15.50 0.42 1.48
N SER A 76 16.29 1.47 1.68
CA SER A 76 17.75 1.42 1.72
C SER A 76 18.33 0.60 2.90
N LEU A 77 17.52 0.24 3.91
CA LEU A 77 17.98 -0.51 5.09
C LEU A 77 17.65 -2.00 5.03
N THR A 78 16.75 -2.42 4.15
CA THR A 78 16.37 -3.83 3.98
C THR A 78 16.94 -4.30 2.65
N GLY A 79 18.22 -4.68 2.64
CA GLY A 79 18.92 -5.23 1.48
C GLY A 79 18.38 -6.60 1.05
N GLU A 80 17.10 -6.69 0.73
CA GLU A 80 16.47 -7.86 0.13
C GLU A 80 16.11 -7.49 -1.32
N GLU A 81 16.78 -8.18 -2.23
CA GLU A 81 16.85 -7.93 -3.66
C GLU A 81 15.50 -7.55 -4.30
N PRO A 82 15.49 -6.63 -5.28
CA PRO A 82 14.34 -6.43 -6.13
C PRO A 82 14.07 -7.77 -6.83
N LEU A 83 12.87 -8.32 -6.63
CA LEU A 83 12.39 -9.46 -7.40
C LEU A 83 12.17 -8.98 -8.83
N ALA A 84 13.28 -8.84 -9.56
CA ALA A 84 13.33 -8.56 -10.97
C ALA A 84 12.53 -9.67 -11.64
N LYS A 85 11.33 -9.31 -12.10
CA LYS A 85 10.58 -10.11 -13.06
C LYS A 85 11.48 -10.22 -14.30
N LYS A 86 12.20 -11.34 -14.38
CA LYS A 86 12.98 -11.74 -15.54
C LYS A 86 12.10 -11.56 -16.80
N PRO A 87 12.50 -10.78 -17.81
CA PRO A 87 11.92 -10.94 -19.12
C PRO A 87 12.36 -12.32 -19.62
N LYS A 88 11.39 -13.21 -19.89
CA LYS A 88 11.64 -14.40 -20.68
C LYS A 88 11.90 -13.93 -22.11
N LEU A 89 13.17 -13.84 -22.48
CA LEU A 89 13.59 -13.71 -23.87
C LEU A 89 13.38 -15.09 -24.51
N THR A 90 12.48 -15.16 -25.49
CA THR A 90 12.38 -16.26 -26.47
C THR A 90 13.53 -16.20 -27.46
#